data_AF-A0A3B9U8J9-F1
#
_entry.id   AF-A0A3B9U8J9-F1
#
_cell.length_a   1.000
_cell.length_b   1.000
_cell.length_c   1.000
_cell.angle_alpha   90.00
_cell.angle_beta   90.00
_cell.angle_gamma   90.00
#
_symmetry.space_group_name_H-M   'P 1'
#
loop_
_entity.id
_entity.type
_entity.pdbx_description
1 polymer ?
#
loop_
_entity_poly.entity_id
_entity_poly.type
_entity_poly.pdbx_seq_one_letter_code
_entity_poly.pdbx_strand_id
1 'polypeptide(L)'
;MTKLQRLLLTWLLLIVGSAMLTVSAQDDFNPGNPPEPDLRLRVNVSSERGYTSGSGTYLSGTKVTISTSSQSEDFTFAYWTLNGEKYSEQQTFEYVVADRNVNFVAIYDFTPVNPSEPQMPDTYRVYLSTNEPGSCSFNRDNGAKAKAGTWVELRATPSQGYKFKGWFVDGVKQSDQLAFNFVMPASNVNYEARFVYNPDSPDEPQGDGSQTGNITNSQVGDVDGDGTIDTADAVMIIEHYIKGTTDKLNKATADVDGDGKIDTADAVKVINKYVNKE
;
A
#
# COMPACT_ATOMS: atom_id res chain seq x y z
N MET A 1 22.79 -79.19 28.03
CA MET A 1 24.05 -79.88 28.38
C MET A 1 25.10 -79.54 27.34
N THR A 2 26.11 -78.80 27.77
CA THR A 2 26.98 -77.93 26.98
C THR A 2 28.25 -78.65 26.51
N LYS A 3 28.34 -78.89 25.20
CA LYS A 3 29.57 -79.27 24.50
C LYS A 3 30.16 -78.03 23.83
N LEU A 4 31.29 -77.56 24.32
CA LEU A 4 32.24 -76.75 23.54
C LEU A 4 33.65 -77.10 24.06
N GLN A 5 34.03 -78.37 24.01
CA GLN A 5 34.89 -78.92 22.95
C GLN A 5 36.01 -77.98 22.49
N ARG A 6 37.24 -78.36 22.88
CA ARG A 6 38.57 -78.10 22.28
C ARG A 6 39.20 -76.75 22.68
N LEU A 7 40.03 -76.60 23.72
CA LEU A 7 41.27 -77.30 24.12
C LEU A 7 42.06 -77.96 22.96
N LEU A 8 43.31 -77.53 22.78
CA LEU A 8 44.33 -77.94 21.80
C LEU A 8 44.41 -77.18 20.47
N LEU A 9 45.30 -76.18 20.46
CA LEU A 9 46.30 -75.86 19.43
C LEU A 9 47.28 -74.85 20.09
N THR A 10 48.32 -75.21 20.87
CA THR A 10 49.59 -75.84 20.49
C THR A 10 49.97 -75.56 19.03
N TRP A 11 51.06 -74.89 18.63
CA TRP A 11 52.39 -74.58 19.15
C TRP A 11 53.03 -73.57 18.16
N LEU A 12 54.01 -72.76 18.57
CA LEU A 12 55.31 -72.74 17.88
C LEU A 12 56.42 -72.07 18.72
N LEU A 13 57.35 -72.94 19.12
CA LEU A 13 58.79 -72.78 19.34
C LEU A 13 59.32 -71.49 20.01
N LEU A 14 59.91 -71.56 21.21
CA LEU A 14 61.18 -72.24 21.52
C LEU A 14 62.37 -71.54 20.84
N ILE A 15 62.88 -70.48 21.48
CA ILE A 15 64.23 -69.99 21.22
C ILE A 15 65.13 -70.57 22.31
N VAL A 16 65.75 -71.68 21.95
CA VAL A 16 67.01 -72.15 22.53
C VAL A 16 68.10 -71.20 22.03
N GLY A 17 68.98 -70.73 22.91
CA GLY A 17 70.18 -70.02 22.46
C GLY A 17 70.85 -69.19 23.54
N SER A 18 71.39 -69.84 24.57
CA SER A 18 72.39 -69.23 25.45
C SER A 18 73.69 -68.99 24.67
N ALA A 19 74.17 -67.75 24.60
CA ALA A 19 75.59 -67.46 24.40
C ALA A 19 75.92 -66.15 25.11
N MET A 20 76.80 -66.26 26.11
CA MET A 20 77.28 -65.15 26.93
C MET A 20 78.19 -64.23 26.13
N LEU A 21 78.00 -62.93 26.25
CA LEU A 21 79.07 -61.92 26.15
C LEU A 21 78.76 -60.80 27.15
N THR A 22 79.63 -60.62 28.14
CA THR A 22 79.59 -59.51 29.08
C THR A 22 80.51 -58.39 28.58
N VAL A 23 79.99 -57.17 28.49
CA VAL A 23 80.80 -55.95 28.64
C VAL A 23 79.91 -54.80 29.12
N SER A 24 80.42 -54.06 30.11
CA SER A 24 79.79 -52.99 30.87
C SER A 24 79.69 -51.67 30.09
N ALA A 25 78.50 -51.05 30.13
CA ALA A 25 78.19 -49.61 30.07
C ALA A 25 76.82 -49.48 29.38
N GLN A 26 75.75 -49.57 30.14
CA GLN A 26 74.43 -49.22 29.65
C GLN A 26 74.24 -47.74 29.98
N ASP A 27 74.49 -46.88 29.00
CA ASP A 27 73.85 -45.56 28.96
C ASP A 27 72.38 -45.76 29.30
N ASP A 28 71.88 -44.96 30.24
CA ASP A 28 70.51 -45.02 30.77
C ASP A 28 69.51 -45.12 29.61
N PHE A 29 69.05 -46.34 29.33
CA PHE A 29 67.97 -46.58 28.41
C PHE A 29 66.69 -46.04 29.08
N ASN A 30 66.43 -44.76 28.84
CA ASN A 30 65.17 -44.10 29.15
C ASN A 30 64.37 -43.99 27.84
N PRO A 31 63.68 -45.07 27.40
CA PRO A 31 62.75 -44.92 26.30
C PRO A 31 61.69 -43.92 26.77
N GLY A 32 61.62 -42.76 26.11
CA GLY A 32 60.53 -41.84 26.34
C GLY A 32 59.22 -42.60 26.31
N ASN A 33 58.32 -42.30 27.25
CA ASN A 33 57.08 -43.05 27.43
C ASN A 33 56.39 -43.19 26.06
N PRO A 34 56.10 -44.42 25.58
CA PRO A 34 55.48 -44.59 24.28
C PRO A 34 54.15 -43.81 24.26
N PRO A 35 53.77 -43.19 23.12
CA PRO A 35 52.48 -42.54 23.01
C PRO A 35 51.39 -43.49 23.50
N GLU A 36 50.57 -43.05 24.45
CA GLU A 36 49.50 -43.89 24.99
C GLU A 36 48.58 -44.30 23.83
N PRO A 37 48.48 -45.60 23.51
CA PRO A 37 47.47 -46.05 22.56
C PRO A 37 46.11 -45.71 23.17
N ASP A 38 45.26 -45.07 22.37
CA ASP A 38 43.91 -44.63 22.75
C ASP A 38 43.79 -43.35 23.60
N LEU A 39 44.79 -42.45 23.59
CA LEU A 39 44.66 -41.14 24.22
C LEU A 39 43.45 -40.37 23.67
N ARG A 40 42.45 -40.14 24.53
CA ARG A 40 41.22 -39.42 24.22
C ARG A 40 41.26 -38.00 24.77
N LEU A 41 41.13 -37.01 23.89
CA LEU A 41 41.25 -35.60 24.22
C LEU A 41 39.97 -34.85 23.87
N ARG A 42 39.66 -33.86 24.69
CA ARG A 42 38.49 -33.01 24.54
C ARG A 42 38.80 -31.81 23.66
N VAL A 43 37.98 -31.61 22.64
CA VAL A 43 37.91 -30.40 21.83
C VAL A 43 36.64 -29.67 22.27
N ASN A 44 36.80 -28.48 22.83
CA ASN A 44 35.68 -27.57 23.09
C ASN A 44 35.65 -26.51 22.01
N VAL A 45 34.47 -26.24 21.46
CA VAL A 45 34.21 -25.19 20.49
C VAL A 45 33.03 -24.39 21.00
N SER A 46 33.19 -23.08 21.12
CA SER A 46 32.15 -22.18 21.61
C SER A 46 32.14 -20.85 20.87
N SER A 47 31.03 -20.14 20.99
CA SER A 47 30.86 -18.77 20.52
C SER A 47 29.76 -18.09 21.35
N GLU A 48 29.92 -16.80 21.62
CA GLU A 48 28.86 -15.99 22.24
C GLU A 48 27.83 -15.48 21.21
N ARG A 49 28.19 -15.45 19.92
CA ARG A 49 27.42 -14.78 18.85
C ARG A 49 27.13 -15.68 17.65
N GLY A 50 27.47 -16.95 17.75
CA GLY A 50 27.36 -17.91 16.67
C GLY A 50 26.98 -19.30 17.15
N TYR A 51 26.51 -20.12 16.23
CA TYR A 51 26.44 -21.57 16.40
C TYR A 51 27.80 -22.17 16.04
N THR A 52 28.20 -23.24 16.73
CA THR A 52 29.52 -23.88 16.53
C THR A 52 29.40 -25.37 16.34
N SER A 53 30.33 -25.95 15.58
CA SER A 53 30.49 -27.39 15.36
C SER A 53 31.91 -27.85 15.68
N GLY A 54 32.07 -29.12 16.04
CA GLY A 54 33.38 -29.75 16.30
C GLY A 54 33.72 -30.00 17.77
N SER A 55 32.78 -29.73 18.69
CA SER A 55 32.94 -30.09 20.11
C SER A 55 32.81 -31.60 20.31
N GLY A 56 33.68 -32.18 21.14
CA GLY A 56 33.61 -33.60 21.46
C GLY A 56 34.87 -34.16 22.13
N THR A 57 34.88 -35.46 22.35
CA THR A 57 36.06 -36.21 22.82
C THR A 57 36.51 -37.15 21.71
N TYR A 58 37.76 -37.01 21.29
CA TYR A 58 38.31 -37.65 20.10
C TYR A 58 39.63 -38.36 20.44
N LEU A 59 40.00 -39.36 19.64
CA LEU A 59 41.33 -39.97 19.73
C LEU A 59 42.39 -39.00 19.20
N SER A 60 43.57 -38.99 19.81
CA SER A 60 44.73 -38.28 19.27
C SER A 60 44.99 -38.71 17.82
N GLY A 61 45.32 -37.76 16.94
CA GLY A 61 45.46 -37.93 15.50
C GLY A 61 44.15 -37.84 14.69
N THR A 62 42.99 -37.79 15.33
CA THR A 62 41.70 -37.67 14.63
C THR A 62 41.55 -36.29 14.00
N LYS A 63 41.03 -36.23 12.77
CA LYS A 63 40.61 -34.98 12.13
C LYS A 63 39.18 -34.60 12.53
N VAL A 64 38.99 -33.35 12.94
CA VAL A 64 37.70 -32.77 13.34
C VAL A 64 37.46 -31.50 12.55
N THR A 65 36.28 -31.38 11.92
CA THR A 65 35.87 -30.12 11.29
C THR A 65 35.38 -29.15 12.35
N ILE A 66 36.04 -28.01 12.47
CA ILE A 66 35.64 -26.89 13.33
C ILE A 66 34.97 -25.85 12.43
N SER A 67 33.76 -25.44 12.78
CA SER A 67 33.03 -24.41 12.02
C SER A 67 32.11 -23.58 12.91
N THR A 68 31.75 -22.40 12.42
CA THR A 68 30.79 -21.52 13.06
C THR A 68 29.90 -20.81 12.05
N SER A 69 28.69 -20.46 12.45
CA SER A 69 27.79 -19.57 11.73
C SER A 69 27.23 -18.51 12.68
N SER A 70 27.00 -17.30 12.17
CA SER A 70 26.46 -16.21 12.98
C SER A 70 25.02 -16.49 13.42
N GLN A 71 24.63 -16.02 14.61
CA GLN A 71 23.25 -16.02 15.09
C GLN A 71 22.45 -14.80 14.62
N SER A 72 23.13 -13.76 14.13
CA SER A 72 22.52 -12.52 13.65
C SER A 72 23.25 -12.02 12.40
N GLU A 73 22.52 -11.37 11.50
CA GLU A 73 23.06 -10.72 10.31
C GLU A 73 23.96 -9.51 10.66
N ASP A 74 23.85 -8.99 11.89
CA ASP A 74 24.66 -7.86 12.38
C ASP A 74 26.06 -8.26 12.83
N PHE A 75 26.45 -9.53 12.68
CA PHE A 75 27.74 -10.03 13.16
C PHE A 75 28.46 -10.79 12.05
N THR A 76 29.72 -10.43 11.82
CA THR A 76 30.61 -11.10 10.86
C THR A 76 31.69 -11.87 11.61
N PHE A 77 31.96 -13.10 11.20
CA PHE A 77 33.04 -13.89 11.77
C PHE A 77 34.39 -13.17 11.57
N ALA A 78 35.13 -12.95 12.66
CA ALA A 78 36.42 -12.30 12.62
C ALA A 78 37.56 -13.33 12.63
N TYR A 79 37.65 -14.14 13.68
CA TYR A 79 38.67 -15.18 13.83
C TYR A 79 38.33 -16.18 14.95
N TRP A 80 39.02 -17.30 14.95
CA TRP A 80 39.07 -18.27 16.04
C TRP A 80 40.23 -17.97 16.98
N THR A 81 40.01 -18.15 18.28
CA THR A 81 41.10 -18.34 19.25
C THR A 81 41.28 -19.81 19.58
N LEU A 82 42.52 -20.22 19.87
CA LEU A 82 42.88 -21.51 20.44
C LEU A 82 43.49 -21.25 21.82
N ASN A 83 42.82 -21.73 22.88
CA ASN A 83 43.25 -21.55 24.26
C ASN A 83 43.53 -20.08 24.64
N GLY A 84 42.82 -19.13 24.02
CA GLY A 84 42.93 -17.70 24.28
C GLY A 84 43.80 -16.92 23.28
N GLU A 85 44.59 -17.60 22.44
CA GLU A 85 45.42 -16.95 21.43
C GLU A 85 44.77 -16.99 20.05
N LYS A 86 44.91 -15.93 19.24
CA LYS A 86 44.38 -15.90 17.87
C LYS A 86 45.00 -17.03 17.04
N TYR A 87 44.15 -17.82 16.39
CA TYR A 87 44.54 -19.05 15.72
C TYR A 87 44.27 -19.04 14.21
N SER A 88 43.04 -18.73 13.79
CA SER A 88 42.64 -18.83 12.37
C SER A 88 41.58 -17.83 11.99
N GLU A 89 41.68 -17.27 10.78
CA GLU A 89 40.65 -16.43 10.15
C GLU A 89 39.76 -17.24 9.19
N GLN A 90 39.96 -18.56 9.12
CA GLN A 90 39.08 -19.43 8.35
C GLN A 90 37.87 -19.79 9.20
N GLN A 91 36.67 -19.40 8.75
CA GLN A 91 35.42 -19.67 9.45
C GLN A 91 35.15 -21.17 9.63
N THR A 92 35.65 -22.00 8.69
CA THR A 92 35.64 -23.47 8.76
C THR A 92 37.03 -24.01 8.45
N PHE A 93 37.54 -24.94 9.26
CA PHE A 93 38.82 -25.61 9.04
C PHE A 93 38.85 -27.04 9.62
N GLU A 94 39.81 -27.86 9.18
CA GLU A 94 40.08 -29.17 9.79
C GLU A 94 41.15 -29.03 10.89
N TYR A 95 40.89 -29.59 12.07
CA TYR A 95 41.83 -29.69 13.18
C TYR A 95 42.22 -31.14 13.43
N VAL A 96 43.53 -31.41 13.53
CA VAL A 96 44.05 -32.73 13.97
C VAL A 96 44.26 -32.67 15.47
N VAL A 97 43.60 -33.57 16.20
CA VAL A 97 43.67 -33.63 17.67
C VAL A 97 45.08 -34.02 18.09
N ALA A 98 45.80 -33.11 18.74
CA ALA A 98 47.19 -33.29 19.13
C ALA A 98 47.34 -34.10 20.43
N ASP A 99 48.08 -33.57 21.40
CA ASP A 99 48.49 -34.23 22.64
C ASP A 99 47.78 -33.68 23.90
N ARG A 100 46.87 -32.71 23.75
CA ARG A 100 46.18 -32.03 24.85
C ARG A 100 44.76 -31.61 24.51
N ASN A 101 43.99 -31.35 25.56
CA ASN A 101 42.67 -30.73 25.43
C ASN A 101 42.80 -29.31 24.88
N VAL A 102 41.85 -28.91 24.05
CA VAL A 102 41.85 -27.60 23.41
C VAL A 102 40.48 -26.92 23.49
N ASN A 103 40.52 -25.59 23.49
CA ASN A 103 39.33 -24.74 23.48
C ASN A 103 39.42 -23.75 22.33
N PHE A 104 38.50 -23.89 21.38
CA PHE A 104 38.27 -22.96 20.29
C PHE A 104 37.13 -22.02 20.62
N VAL A 105 37.36 -20.71 20.47
CA VAL A 105 36.29 -19.69 20.61
C VAL A 105 36.21 -18.86 19.34
N ALA A 106 35.04 -18.83 18.70
CA ALA A 106 34.81 -17.96 17.55
C ALA A 106 34.50 -16.53 18.03
N ILE A 107 35.24 -15.57 17.47
CA ILE A 107 35.07 -14.15 17.71
C ILE A 107 34.37 -13.54 16.50
N TYR A 108 33.38 -12.69 16.77
CA TYR A 108 32.59 -11.99 15.77
C TYR A 108 32.69 -10.48 16.01
N ASP A 109 32.82 -9.73 14.92
CA ASP A 109 32.72 -8.28 14.92
C ASP A 109 31.27 -7.86 14.66
N PHE A 110 30.84 -6.79 15.32
CA PHE A 110 29.54 -6.17 15.05
C PHE A 110 29.61 -5.38 13.74
N THR A 111 28.91 -5.87 12.73
CA THR A 111 28.80 -5.29 11.40
C THR A 111 27.31 -5.19 11.07
N PRO A 112 26.62 -4.13 11.53
CA PRO A 112 25.18 -4.02 11.36
C PRO A 112 24.82 -3.98 9.87
N VAL A 113 23.80 -4.73 9.48
CA VAL A 113 23.24 -4.61 8.13
C VAL A 113 22.57 -3.25 8.00
N ASN A 114 22.96 -2.47 6.99
CA ASN A 114 22.28 -1.21 6.69
C ASN A 114 20.82 -1.52 6.35
N PRO A 115 19.84 -0.94 7.08
CA PRO A 115 18.44 -1.16 6.74
C PRO A 115 18.18 -0.63 5.32
N SER A 116 17.26 -1.28 4.61
CA SER A 116 16.81 -0.78 3.32
C SER A 116 16.24 0.63 3.47
N GLU A 117 16.52 1.51 2.50
CA GLU A 117 16.01 2.89 2.50
C GLU A 117 14.47 2.89 2.52
N PRO A 118 13.81 3.70 3.37
CA PRO A 118 12.36 3.72 3.47
C PRO A 118 11.73 4.09 2.12
N GLN A 119 10.90 3.21 1.58
CA GLN A 119 10.14 3.48 0.36
C GLN A 119 8.98 4.44 0.70
N MET A 120 9.00 5.64 0.13
CA MET A 120 7.84 6.53 0.23
C MET A 120 6.64 5.88 -0.47
N PRO A 121 5.40 6.05 0.06
CA PRO A 121 4.22 5.54 -0.61
C PRO A 121 4.11 6.16 -2.00
N ASP A 122 3.93 5.32 -3.01
CA ASP A 122 3.75 5.75 -4.39
C ASP A 122 2.27 5.96 -4.74
N THR A 123 1.36 5.59 -3.85
CA THR A 123 -0.10 5.74 -4.03
C THR A 123 -0.74 6.57 -2.93
N TYR A 124 -1.65 7.47 -3.34
CA TYR A 124 -2.37 8.39 -2.48
C TYR A 124 -3.86 8.38 -2.82
N ARG A 125 -4.71 8.90 -1.93
CA ARG A 125 -6.17 8.87 -2.07
C ARG A 125 -6.71 10.16 -2.67
N VAL A 126 -7.70 10.01 -3.53
CA VAL A 126 -8.50 11.11 -4.07
C VAL A 126 -9.87 11.07 -3.40
N TYR A 127 -10.18 12.10 -2.63
CA TYR A 127 -11.50 12.28 -2.03
C TYR A 127 -12.33 13.23 -2.89
N LEU A 128 -13.62 12.89 -3.01
CA LEU A 128 -14.60 13.62 -3.81
C LEU A 128 -15.80 13.97 -2.95
N SER A 129 -16.19 15.23 -2.98
CA SER A 129 -17.39 15.75 -2.32
C SER A 129 -18.16 16.69 -3.23
N THR A 130 -19.40 16.99 -2.85
CA THR A 130 -20.21 18.04 -3.46
C THR A 130 -20.72 18.99 -2.39
N ASN A 131 -20.99 20.25 -2.76
CA ASN A 131 -21.59 21.24 -1.86
C ASN A 131 -23.04 20.89 -1.48
N GLU A 132 -23.72 20.08 -2.29
CA GLU A 132 -25.11 19.66 -2.06
C GLU A 132 -25.26 18.15 -2.33
N PRO A 133 -25.57 17.33 -1.32
CA PRO A 133 -25.74 15.90 -1.49
C PRO A 133 -26.79 15.56 -2.56
N GLY A 134 -26.44 14.69 -3.51
CA GLY A 134 -27.33 14.29 -4.60
C GLY A 134 -27.32 15.21 -5.83
N SER A 135 -26.55 16.30 -5.82
CA SER A 135 -26.43 17.20 -6.99
C SER A 135 -25.69 16.59 -8.18
N CYS A 136 -24.91 15.52 -7.97
CA CYS A 136 -24.17 14.82 -9.01
C CYS A 136 -23.76 13.39 -8.61
N SER A 137 -23.27 12.63 -9.58
CA SER A 137 -22.46 11.43 -9.38
C SER A 137 -21.02 11.63 -9.89
N PHE A 138 -20.09 10.80 -9.43
CA PHE A 138 -18.68 10.86 -9.83
C PHE A 138 -18.27 9.63 -10.62
N ASN A 139 -17.25 9.76 -11.49
CA ASN A 139 -16.68 8.64 -12.24
C ASN A 139 -15.81 7.69 -11.40
N ARG A 140 -15.56 8.01 -10.12
CA ARG A 140 -14.67 7.25 -9.23
C ARG A 140 -15.21 7.26 -7.81
N ASP A 141 -14.90 6.20 -7.06
CA ASP A 141 -15.26 6.10 -5.65
C ASP A 141 -14.52 7.12 -4.79
N ASN A 142 -15.20 7.61 -3.75
CA ASN A 142 -14.58 8.48 -2.76
C ASN A 142 -13.44 7.75 -2.03
N GLY A 143 -12.24 8.35 -2.06
CA GLY A 143 -11.04 7.78 -1.44
C GLY A 143 -10.31 6.77 -2.33
N ALA A 144 -10.65 6.67 -3.62
CA ALA A 144 -9.95 5.81 -4.57
C ALA A 144 -8.46 6.17 -4.67
N LYS A 145 -7.60 5.15 -4.71
CA LYS A 145 -6.14 5.32 -4.77
C LYS A 145 -5.68 5.63 -6.20
N ALA A 146 -4.62 6.42 -6.32
CA ALA A 146 -3.93 6.71 -7.56
C ALA A 146 -2.42 6.85 -7.31
N LYS A 147 -1.60 6.54 -8.32
CA LYS A 147 -0.15 6.64 -8.22
C LYS A 147 0.30 8.10 -8.38
N ALA A 148 1.16 8.59 -7.51
CA ALA A 148 1.74 9.93 -7.64
C ALA A 148 2.43 10.12 -9.00
N GLY A 149 2.30 11.31 -9.58
CA GLY A 149 2.85 11.67 -10.89
C GLY A 149 2.04 11.16 -12.09
N THR A 150 0.99 10.35 -11.88
CA THR A 150 0.11 9.91 -12.97
C THR A 150 -1.05 10.87 -13.19
N TRP A 151 -1.56 10.91 -14.43
CA TRP A 151 -2.78 11.63 -14.76
C TRP A 151 -4.02 10.89 -14.24
N VAL A 152 -4.90 11.61 -13.57
CA VAL A 152 -6.17 11.12 -13.06
C VAL A 152 -7.30 11.98 -13.62
N GLU A 153 -8.27 11.35 -14.28
CA GLU A 153 -9.49 12.03 -14.72
C GLU A 153 -10.50 12.13 -13.57
N LEU A 154 -10.93 13.34 -13.27
CA LEU A 154 -12.11 13.59 -12.45
C LEU A 154 -13.26 14.01 -13.34
N ARG A 155 -14.42 13.39 -13.14
CA ARG A 155 -15.66 13.71 -13.84
C ARG A 155 -16.82 13.69 -12.89
N ALA A 156 -17.65 14.72 -12.96
CA ALA A 156 -18.92 14.80 -12.28
C ALA A 156 -20.04 14.80 -13.32
N THR A 157 -21.09 14.03 -13.06
CA THR A 157 -22.30 13.98 -13.86
C THR A 157 -23.41 14.68 -13.06
N PRO A 158 -23.84 15.89 -13.44
CA PRO A 158 -24.88 16.61 -12.71
C PRO A 158 -26.19 15.83 -12.71
N SER A 159 -26.91 15.88 -11.59
CA SER A 159 -28.31 15.48 -11.53
C SER A 159 -29.18 16.51 -12.27
N GLN A 160 -30.40 16.13 -12.63
CA GLN A 160 -31.33 17.01 -13.34
C GLN A 160 -31.53 18.33 -12.60
N GLY A 161 -31.49 19.44 -13.34
CA GLY A 161 -31.68 20.78 -12.84
C GLY A 161 -30.48 21.40 -12.11
N TYR A 162 -29.33 20.71 -12.04
CA TYR A 162 -28.11 21.27 -11.49
C TYR A 162 -27.17 21.76 -12.58
N LYS A 163 -26.62 22.98 -12.41
CA LYS A 163 -25.59 23.55 -13.27
C LYS A 163 -24.25 23.56 -12.53
N PHE A 164 -23.22 23.03 -13.19
CA PHE A 164 -21.87 22.93 -12.64
C PHE A 164 -21.17 24.29 -12.54
N LYS A 165 -20.52 24.55 -11.41
CA LYS A 165 -19.78 25.79 -11.15
C LYS A 165 -18.26 25.59 -11.19
N GLY A 166 -17.78 24.39 -10.89
CA GLY A 166 -16.38 24.04 -10.96
C GLY A 166 -15.93 23.04 -9.90
N TRP A 167 -14.68 22.63 -10.05
CA TRP A 167 -13.94 21.82 -9.08
C TRP A 167 -13.10 22.73 -8.19
N PHE A 168 -13.08 22.45 -6.90
CA PHE A 168 -12.38 23.25 -5.90
C PHE A 168 -11.53 22.37 -4.99
N VAL A 169 -10.36 22.87 -4.61
CA VAL A 169 -9.50 22.30 -3.56
C VAL A 169 -9.22 23.43 -2.59
N ASP A 170 -9.55 23.21 -1.31
CA ASP A 170 -9.40 24.22 -0.25
C ASP A 170 -10.00 25.59 -0.61
N GLY A 171 -11.15 25.56 -1.30
CA GLY A 171 -11.87 26.76 -1.76
C GLY A 171 -11.30 27.44 -3.01
N VAL A 172 -10.16 26.98 -3.55
CA VAL A 172 -9.55 27.49 -4.78
C VAL A 172 -10.06 26.69 -5.99
N LYS A 173 -10.60 27.40 -6.98
CA LYS A 173 -11.11 26.78 -8.22
C LYS A 173 -9.96 26.17 -9.03
N GLN A 174 -10.05 24.88 -9.30
CA GLN A 174 -9.08 24.11 -10.08
C GLN A 174 -9.51 23.97 -11.54
N SER A 175 -10.81 23.83 -11.78
CA SER A 175 -11.36 23.67 -13.14
C SER A 175 -12.82 24.11 -13.19
N ASP A 176 -13.28 24.52 -14.37
CA ASP A 176 -14.69 24.79 -14.70
C ASP A 176 -15.31 23.71 -15.60
N GLN A 177 -14.54 22.70 -15.98
CA GLN A 177 -14.97 21.60 -16.85
C GLN A 177 -15.56 20.45 -16.03
N LEU A 178 -16.67 19.87 -16.49
CA LEU A 178 -17.30 18.71 -15.86
C LEU A 178 -16.37 17.51 -15.75
N ALA A 179 -15.46 17.36 -16.71
CA ALA A 179 -14.39 16.39 -16.71
C ALA A 179 -13.05 17.09 -16.96
N PHE A 180 -12.04 16.82 -16.14
CA PHE A 180 -10.68 17.31 -16.35
C PHE A 180 -9.65 16.33 -15.78
N ASN A 181 -8.42 16.44 -16.26
CA ASN A 181 -7.29 15.65 -15.77
C ASN A 181 -6.42 16.49 -14.85
N PHE A 182 -5.97 15.89 -13.75
CA PHE A 182 -4.93 16.47 -12.90
C PHE A 182 -3.80 15.47 -12.70
N VAL A 183 -2.61 15.97 -12.36
CA VAL A 183 -1.47 15.13 -11.98
C VAL A 183 -1.59 14.80 -10.49
N MET A 184 -1.63 13.52 -10.15
CA MET A 184 -1.74 13.08 -8.76
C MET A 184 -0.50 13.54 -7.96
N PRO A 185 -0.65 14.35 -6.90
CA PRO A 185 0.48 14.77 -6.08
C PRO A 185 0.95 13.63 -5.17
N ALA A 186 2.10 13.83 -4.52
CA ALA A 186 2.60 12.95 -3.46
C ALA A 186 1.87 13.18 -2.12
N SER A 187 0.56 13.35 -2.17
CA SER A 187 -0.30 13.56 -1.01
C SER A 187 -1.76 13.22 -1.34
N ASN A 188 -2.57 12.98 -0.31
CA ASN A 188 -4.01 12.87 -0.51
C ASN A 188 -4.58 14.22 -0.97
N VAL A 189 -5.64 14.19 -1.78
CA VAL A 189 -6.31 15.38 -2.30
C VAL A 189 -7.81 15.30 -2.05
N ASN A 190 -8.44 16.45 -1.81
CA ASN A 190 -9.88 16.58 -1.60
C ASN A 190 -10.44 17.54 -2.64
N TYR A 191 -11.18 17.02 -3.60
CA TYR A 191 -11.86 17.82 -4.61
C TYR A 191 -13.34 17.95 -4.27
N GLU A 192 -13.80 19.19 -4.18
CA GLU A 192 -15.22 19.53 -4.04
C GLU A 192 -15.76 19.98 -5.41
N ALA A 193 -16.75 19.26 -5.93
CA ALA A 193 -17.53 19.68 -7.08
C ALA A 193 -18.65 20.61 -6.62
N ARG A 194 -18.72 21.82 -7.17
CA ARG A 194 -19.78 22.77 -6.81
C ARG A 194 -20.84 22.88 -7.89
N PHE A 195 -22.09 22.83 -7.48
CA PHE A 195 -23.27 22.98 -8.32
C PHE A 195 -24.20 24.06 -7.79
N VAL A 196 -25.03 24.60 -8.67
CA VAL A 196 -26.18 25.42 -8.28
C VAL A 196 -27.43 24.80 -8.90
N TYR A 197 -28.50 24.70 -8.13
CA TYR A 197 -29.80 24.34 -8.67
C TYR A 197 -30.30 25.49 -9.56
N ASN A 198 -30.45 25.19 -10.85
CA ASN A 198 -30.96 26.08 -11.88
C ASN A 198 -31.57 25.20 -12.98
N PRO A 199 -32.79 24.67 -12.75
CA PRO A 199 -33.48 23.87 -13.75
C PRO A 199 -33.67 24.71 -15.01
N ASP A 200 -33.42 24.08 -16.15
CA ASP A 200 -33.88 24.65 -17.41
C ASP A 200 -35.41 24.79 -17.30
N SER A 201 -35.97 25.93 -17.70
CA SER A 201 -37.42 26.07 -17.82
C SER A 201 -37.93 24.90 -18.67
N PRO A 202 -38.99 24.19 -18.25
CA PRO A 202 -39.52 23.10 -19.07
C PRO A 202 -39.84 23.66 -20.46
N ASP A 203 -39.40 22.96 -21.51
CA ASP A 203 -40.00 23.16 -22.82
C ASP A 203 -41.51 22.94 -22.64
N GLU A 204 -42.33 23.88 -23.15
CA GLU A 204 -43.77 23.73 -23.18
C GLU A 204 -44.14 22.34 -23.72
N PRO A 205 -45.16 21.66 -23.16
CA PRO A 205 -45.64 20.44 -23.75
C PRO A 205 -46.01 20.74 -25.21
N GLN A 206 -45.39 20.04 -26.16
CA GLN A 206 -45.91 20.01 -27.53
C GLN A 206 -47.29 19.36 -27.49
N GLY A 207 -48.31 20.18 -27.25
CA GLY A 207 -49.70 19.85 -27.45
C GLY A 207 -49.91 19.59 -28.93
N ASP A 208 -50.37 18.39 -29.24
CA ASP A 208 -50.77 17.96 -30.56
C ASP A 208 -52.10 18.63 -30.96
N GLY A 209 -52.03 19.89 -31.36
CA GLY A 209 -53.22 20.71 -31.60
C GLY A 209 -53.16 21.62 -32.81
N SER A 210 -52.80 21.09 -33.98
CA SER A 210 -53.07 21.70 -35.29
C SER A 210 -52.38 23.05 -35.57
N GLN A 211 -51.30 22.99 -36.37
CA GLN A 211 -50.90 24.15 -37.18
C GLN A 211 -52.03 24.52 -38.15
N THR A 212 -52.74 25.63 -37.92
CA THR A 212 -53.24 26.48 -39.02
C THR A 212 -53.56 27.90 -38.52
N GLY A 213 -52.71 28.86 -38.87
CA GLY A 213 -53.18 30.16 -39.36
C GLY A 213 -53.26 31.34 -38.37
N ASN A 214 -52.25 32.20 -38.46
CA ASN A 214 -52.38 33.62 -38.78
C ASN A 214 -53.16 34.59 -37.85
N ILE A 215 -52.46 35.70 -37.55
CA ILE A 215 -52.90 37.07 -37.18
C ILE A 215 -53.02 37.38 -35.68
N THR A 216 -51.94 38.01 -35.19
CA THR A 216 -51.93 39.16 -34.27
C THR A 216 -53.29 39.64 -33.78
N ASN A 217 -53.70 39.17 -32.61
CA ASN A 217 -54.65 39.90 -31.78
C ASN A 217 -54.22 39.65 -30.33
N SER A 218 -53.35 40.52 -29.80
CA SER A 218 -52.90 40.45 -28.41
C SER A 218 -54.10 40.49 -27.47
N GLN A 219 -54.50 39.33 -26.99
CA GLN A 219 -55.62 39.15 -26.08
C GLN A 219 -55.16 39.51 -24.66
N VAL A 220 -55.97 40.26 -23.91
CA VAL A 220 -55.61 40.63 -22.52
C VAL A 220 -55.58 39.37 -21.66
N GLY A 221 -54.39 38.98 -21.20
CA GLY A 221 -54.12 37.74 -20.48
C GLY A 221 -53.25 36.74 -21.24
N ASP A 222 -53.04 36.91 -22.55
CA ASP A 222 -52.14 36.10 -23.40
C ASP A 222 -50.78 36.82 -23.48
N VAL A 223 -49.93 36.51 -22.50
CA VAL A 223 -48.67 37.20 -22.24
C VAL A 223 -47.54 36.60 -23.08
N ASP A 224 -47.57 35.30 -23.37
CA ASP A 224 -46.59 34.62 -24.21
C ASP A 224 -46.91 34.69 -25.73
N GLY A 225 -48.14 35.08 -26.08
CA GLY A 225 -48.56 35.33 -27.45
C GLY A 225 -48.92 34.06 -28.20
N ASP A 226 -49.25 32.98 -27.49
CA ASP A 226 -49.60 31.68 -28.05
C ASP A 226 -51.06 31.61 -28.55
N GLY A 227 -51.87 32.63 -28.24
CA GLY A 227 -53.27 32.76 -28.65
C GLY A 227 -54.26 32.10 -27.69
N THR A 228 -53.80 31.61 -26.54
CA THR A 228 -54.61 31.07 -25.45
C THR A 228 -54.39 31.87 -24.16
N ILE A 229 -55.27 31.69 -23.17
CA ILE A 229 -55.07 32.28 -21.82
C ILE A 229 -55.04 31.12 -20.84
N ASP A 230 -53.87 30.81 -20.32
CA ASP A 230 -53.69 29.69 -19.40
C ASP A 230 -52.71 29.96 -18.26
N THR A 231 -52.28 28.91 -17.56
CA THR A 231 -51.37 29.06 -16.43
C THR A 231 -49.95 29.46 -16.82
N ALA A 232 -49.52 29.28 -18.06
CA ALA A 232 -48.21 29.67 -18.58
C ALA A 232 -48.07 31.20 -18.59
N ASP A 233 -49.10 31.91 -19.03
CA ASP A 233 -49.21 33.37 -18.97
C ASP A 233 -49.00 33.92 -17.55
N ALA A 234 -49.64 33.27 -16.57
CA ALA A 234 -49.53 33.66 -15.17
C ALA A 234 -48.13 33.42 -14.61
N VAL A 235 -47.50 32.30 -15.00
CA VAL A 235 -46.12 31.98 -14.61
C VAL A 235 -45.15 33.01 -15.17
N MET A 236 -45.35 33.46 -16.42
CA MET A 236 -44.51 34.51 -17.01
C MET A 236 -44.57 35.83 -16.25
N ILE A 237 -45.77 36.27 -15.85
CA ILE A 237 -45.95 37.48 -15.03
C ILE A 237 -45.21 37.33 -13.69
N ILE A 238 -45.40 36.21 -13.00
CA ILE A 238 -44.77 35.95 -11.70
C ILE A 238 -43.25 35.92 -11.82
N GLU A 239 -42.72 35.27 -12.85
CA GLU A 239 -41.28 35.16 -13.08
C GLU A 239 -40.65 36.53 -13.32
N HIS A 240 -41.23 37.35 -14.19
CA HIS A 240 -40.74 38.70 -14.45
C HIS A 240 -40.90 39.62 -13.25
N TYR A 241 -41.97 39.44 -12.45
CA TYR A 241 -42.15 40.17 -11.20
C TYR A 241 -41.06 39.84 -10.16
N ILE A 242 -40.77 38.55 -9.95
CA ILE A 242 -39.70 38.10 -9.04
C ILE A 242 -38.32 38.57 -9.52
N LYS A 243 -38.09 38.58 -10.84
CA LYS A 243 -36.83 39.04 -11.45
C LYS A 243 -36.71 40.57 -11.55
N GLY A 244 -37.79 41.32 -11.27
CA GLY A 244 -37.82 42.77 -11.43
C GLY A 244 -37.69 43.23 -12.89
N THR A 245 -38.15 42.42 -13.84
CA THR A 245 -38.05 42.65 -15.29
C THR A 245 -39.40 42.77 -15.99
N THR A 246 -40.44 43.21 -15.28
CA THR A 246 -41.81 43.36 -15.82
C THR A 246 -41.92 44.42 -16.90
N ASP A 247 -40.94 45.33 -17.00
CA ASP A 247 -40.79 46.31 -18.08
C ASP A 247 -40.59 45.68 -19.47
N LYS A 248 -40.19 44.40 -19.51
CA LYS A 248 -40.02 43.64 -20.76
C LYS A 248 -41.31 43.00 -21.27
N LEU A 249 -42.35 42.94 -20.45
CA LEU A 249 -43.63 42.36 -20.83
C LEU A 249 -44.47 43.40 -21.58
N ASN A 250 -45.29 42.92 -22.53
CA ASN A 250 -46.25 43.79 -23.19
C ASN A 250 -47.36 44.15 -22.19
N LYS A 251 -47.37 45.41 -21.77
CA LYS A 251 -48.36 45.91 -20.81
C LYS A 251 -49.81 45.68 -21.28
N ALA A 252 -50.08 45.73 -22.58
CA ALA A 252 -51.44 45.53 -23.08
C ALA A 252 -51.98 44.10 -22.86
N THR A 253 -51.09 43.12 -22.69
CA THR A 253 -51.48 41.73 -22.41
C THR A 253 -51.23 41.31 -20.97
N ALA A 254 -50.22 41.90 -20.32
CA ALA A 254 -49.80 41.55 -18.96
C ALA A 254 -50.49 42.33 -17.82
N ASP A 255 -51.04 43.52 -18.10
CA ASP A 255 -51.85 44.31 -17.15
C ASP A 255 -53.31 43.87 -17.28
N VAL A 256 -53.62 42.72 -16.68
CA VAL A 256 -54.88 41.99 -16.83
C VAL A 256 -55.95 42.59 -15.93
N ASP A 257 -55.55 43.21 -14.82
CA ASP A 257 -56.48 43.88 -13.93
C ASP A 257 -56.76 45.35 -14.26
N GLY A 258 -55.94 45.97 -15.11
CA GLY A 258 -56.11 47.31 -15.64
C GLY A 258 -55.65 48.42 -14.68
N ASP A 259 -54.88 48.08 -13.65
CA ASP A 259 -54.42 49.03 -12.62
C ASP A 259 -53.19 49.86 -13.05
N GLY A 260 -52.60 49.53 -14.20
CA GLY A 260 -51.45 50.23 -14.75
C GLY A 260 -50.11 49.68 -14.29
N LYS A 261 -50.06 48.57 -13.55
CA LYS A 261 -48.87 47.85 -13.14
C LYS A 261 -48.93 46.42 -13.69
N ILE A 262 -47.79 45.73 -13.61
CA ILE A 262 -47.70 44.32 -13.97
C ILE A 262 -47.13 43.63 -12.74
N ASP A 263 -47.98 42.92 -12.01
CA ASP A 263 -47.60 42.24 -10.77
C ASP A 263 -48.37 40.93 -10.54
N THR A 264 -48.19 40.34 -9.35
CA THR A 264 -48.82 39.05 -9.02
C THR A 264 -50.36 39.09 -9.02
N ALA A 265 -50.99 40.26 -8.92
CA ALA A 265 -52.45 40.41 -9.03
C ALA A 265 -52.94 40.08 -10.44
N ASP A 266 -52.20 40.46 -11.48
CA ASP A 266 -52.48 40.11 -12.87
C ASP A 266 -52.39 38.61 -13.09
N ALA A 267 -51.34 37.97 -12.57
CA ALA A 267 -51.16 36.52 -12.64
C ALA A 267 -52.31 35.75 -11.98
N VAL A 268 -52.81 36.24 -10.84
CA VAL A 268 -53.97 35.64 -10.18
C VAL A 268 -55.23 35.79 -11.02
N LYS A 269 -55.42 36.91 -11.72
CA LYS A 269 -56.55 37.07 -12.66
C LYS A 269 -56.47 36.12 -13.84
N VAL A 270 -55.28 35.91 -14.40
CA VAL A 270 -55.06 34.93 -15.47
C VAL A 270 -55.42 33.53 -15.01
N ILE A 271 -54.95 33.10 -13.84
CA ILE A 271 -55.30 31.79 -13.25
C ILE A 271 -56.80 31.68 -13.03
N ASN A 272 -57.45 32.73 -12.51
CA ASN A 272 -58.89 32.71 -12.28
C ASN A 272 -59.70 32.62 -13.58
N LYS A 273 -59.28 33.30 -14.65
CA LYS A 273 -59.90 33.17 -15.98
C LYS A 273 -59.78 31.75 -16.51
N TYR A 274 -58.58 31.15 -16.43
CA TYR A 274 -58.33 29.77 -16.85
C TYR A 274 -59.17 28.75 -16.04
N VAL A 275 -59.21 28.90 -14.71
CA VAL A 275 -59.94 27.99 -13.80
C VAL A 275 -61.46 28.11 -13.98
N ASN A 276 -61.97 29.33 -14.19
CA ASN A 276 -63.41 29.57 -14.33
C ASN A 276 -63.92 29.45 -15.78
N LYS A 277 -63.03 29.26 -16.76
CA LYS A 277 -63.33 29.22 -18.21
C LYS A 277 -64.13 30.43 -18.71
N GLU A 278 -63.78 31.62 -18.20
CA GLU A 278 -64.31 32.91 -18.68
C GLU A 278 -63.41 33.49 -19.78
#